data_AF-A0A931CCI6-F1
#
_entry.id   AF-A0A931CCI6-F1
#
_cell.length_a   1.000
_cell.length_b   1.000
_cell.length_c   1.000
_cell.angle_alpha   90.00
_cell.angle_beta   90.00
_cell.angle_gamma   90.00
#
_symmetry.space_group_name_H-M   'P 1'
#
loop_
_entity.id
_entity.type
_entity.pdbx_description
1 polymer ?
#
loop_
_entity_poly.entity_id
_entity_poly.type
_entity_poly.pdbx_seq_one_letter_code
_entity_poly.pdbx_strand_id
1 'polypeptide(L)'
;MTDAYETGRFAAVPPGAVARVESADDVAEVIGRMLADLRAHPGAWENHTLESFLAATQESVTSLPWVYRDRDEEFPPEPGWRQFAEVLVMASGLE
;
A
#
# COMPACT_ATOMS: atom_id res chain seq x y z
N MET A 1 3.94 -15.96 -26.46
CA MET A 1 3.75 -16.74 -25.22
C MET A 1 3.69 -15.69 -24.13
N THR A 2 2.49 -15.31 -23.71
CA THR A 2 2.28 -14.32 -22.65
C THR A 2 2.58 -15.03 -21.34
N ASP A 3 3.53 -14.53 -20.56
CA ASP A 3 3.92 -15.13 -19.30
C ASP A 3 2.70 -15.28 -18.38
N ALA A 4 2.42 -16.50 -17.95
CA ALA A 4 1.25 -16.83 -17.13
C ALA A 4 1.41 -16.45 -15.64
N TYR A 5 2.44 -15.66 -15.32
CA TYR A 5 2.81 -15.25 -13.97
C TYR A 5 3.44 -13.84 -13.97
N GLU A 6 2.83 -12.86 -14.66
CA GLU A 6 3.01 -11.48 -14.23
C GLU A 6 2.17 -11.31 -12.95
N THR A 7 2.70 -11.75 -11.81
CA THR A 7 2.23 -11.25 -10.51
C THR A 7 2.50 -9.75 -10.50
N GLY A 8 1.46 -8.99 -10.24
CA GLY A 8 1.53 -7.54 -10.16
C GLY A 8 2.48 -7.10 -9.05
N ARG A 9 2.78 -5.80 -9.03
CA ARG A 9 3.69 -5.19 -8.05
C ARG A 9 2.98 -4.18 -7.17
N PHE A 10 3.61 -3.87 -6.04
CA PHE A 10 3.25 -2.71 -5.24
C PHE A 10 3.53 -1.40 -5.98
N ALA A 11 2.85 -0.34 -5.54
CA ALA A 11 3.15 1.02 -5.90
C ALA A 11 4.62 1.36 -5.61
N ALA A 12 5.27 2.01 -6.57
CA ALA A 12 6.65 2.46 -6.40
C ALA A 12 6.68 3.72 -5.51
N VAL A 13 6.84 3.51 -4.20
CA VAL A 13 7.10 4.56 -3.22
C VAL A 13 8.56 4.48 -2.74
N PRO A 14 9.26 5.61 -2.52
CA PRO A 14 10.66 5.57 -2.08
C PRO A 14 10.85 4.79 -0.78
N PRO A 15 11.99 4.09 -0.60
CA PRO A 15 12.29 3.39 0.63
C PRO A 15 12.19 4.32 1.85
N GLY A 16 11.47 3.87 2.88
CA GLY A 16 11.27 4.63 4.11
C GLY A 16 10.33 5.84 3.99
N ALA A 17 9.72 6.11 2.82
CA ALA A 17 8.73 7.19 2.68
C ALA A 17 7.56 6.99 3.66
N VAL A 18 7.04 5.76 3.73
CA VAL A 18 5.94 5.40 4.62
C VAL A 18 6.32 5.53 6.09
N ALA A 19 7.55 5.14 6.46
CA ALA A 19 8.02 5.21 7.85
C ALA A 19 8.14 6.64 8.40
N ARG A 20 8.18 7.66 7.53
CA ARG A 20 8.31 9.09 7.88
C ARG A 20 6.98 9.85 7.88
N VAL A 21 5.87 9.17 7.61
CA VAL A 21 4.55 9.81 7.54
C VAL A 21 4.10 10.19 8.95
N GLU A 22 4.00 11.50 9.21
CA GLU A 22 3.55 12.04 10.51
C GLU A 22 2.31 12.93 10.37
N SER A 23 1.98 13.37 9.15
CA SER A 23 0.93 14.33 8.86
C SER A 23 0.05 13.94 7.66
N ALA A 24 -1.05 14.67 7.49
CA ALA A 24 -1.91 14.54 6.31
C ALA A 24 -1.19 14.93 5.01
N ASP A 25 -0.26 15.89 5.06
CA ASP A 25 0.53 16.32 3.90
C ASP A 25 1.49 15.21 3.45
N ASP A 26 2.09 14.48 4.39
CA ASP A 26 2.96 13.33 4.07
C ASP A 26 2.16 12.20 3.41
N VAL A 27 0.94 11.94 3.89
CA VAL A 27 0.02 10.98 3.26
C VAL A 27 -0.34 11.43 1.84
N ALA A 28 -0.64 12.71 1.66
CA ALA A 28 -0.96 13.26 0.33
C ALA A 28 0.22 13.09 -0.64
N GLU A 29 1.47 13.23 -0.17
CA GLU A 29 2.67 12.94 -0.96
C GLU A 29 2.74 11.47 -1.37
N VAL A 30 2.48 10.53 -0.45
CA VAL A 30 2.44 9.09 -0.74
C VAL A 30 1.36 8.78 -1.79
N ILE A 31 0.14 9.30 -1.62
CA ILE A 31 -0.96 9.12 -2.57
C ILE A 31 -0.61 9.71 -3.93
N GLY A 32 0.02 10.89 -3.96
CA GLY A 32 0.48 11.53 -5.19
C GLY A 32 1.47 10.66 -5.97
N ARG A 33 2.40 10.01 -5.26
CA ARG A 33 3.37 9.07 -5.85
C ARG A 33 2.71 7.80 -6.36
N MET A 34 1.82 7.22 -5.57
CA MET A 34 0.99 6.07 -5.96
C MET A 34 0.22 6.37 -7.25
N LEU A 35 -0.46 7.51 -7.32
CA LEU A 35 -1.19 7.92 -8.52
C LEU A 35 -0.28 8.14 -9.74
N ALA A 36 0.88 8.74 -9.54
CA ALA A 36 1.86 8.93 -10.62
C ALA A 36 2.37 7.58 -11.16
N ASP A 37 2.64 6.62 -10.26
CA ASP A 37 3.11 5.30 -10.61
C ASP A 37 2.04 4.49 -11.36
N LEU A 38 0.80 4.48 -10.87
CA LEU A 38 -0.32 3.83 -11.55
C LEU A 38 -0.56 4.40 -12.95
N ARG A 39 -0.47 5.72 -13.12
CA ARG A 39 -0.60 6.36 -14.44
C ARG A 39 0.51 5.98 -15.40
N ALA A 40 1.73 5.82 -14.90
CA ALA A 40 2.87 5.38 -15.70
C ALA A 40 2.79 3.87 -16.04
N HIS A 41 2.13 3.07 -15.19
CA HIS A 41 2.10 1.60 -15.29
C HIS A 41 0.70 1.02 -14.96
N PRO A 42 -0.34 1.33 -15.75
CA PRO A 42 -1.75 1.13 -15.37
C PRO A 42 -2.22 -0.33 -15.22
N GLY A 43 -1.43 -1.31 -15.63
CA GLY A 43 -1.72 -2.73 -15.42
C GLY A 43 -0.62 -3.47 -14.65
N ALA A 44 0.35 -2.74 -14.10
CA ALA A 44 1.47 -3.37 -13.39
C ALA A 44 1.16 -3.62 -11.91
N TRP A 45 0.19 -2.91 -11.33
CA TRP A 45 -0.23 -3.19 -9.96
C TRP A 45 -1.06 -4.46 -9.90
N GLU A 46 -0.90 -5.22 -8.82
CA GLU A 46 -1.77 -6.37 -8.54
C GLU A 46 -3.23 -5.88 -8.50
N ASN A 47 -3.47 -4.80 -7.75
CA ASN A 47 -4.79 -4.21 -7.57
C ASN A 47 -4.91 -2.88 -8.33
N HIS A 48 -4.88 -2.95 -9.67
CA HIS A 48 -4.90 -1.77 -10.54
C HIS A 48 -6.32 -1.23 -10.83
N THR A 49 -7.39 -1.97 -10.50
CA THR A 49 -8.78 -1.49 -10.62
C THR A 49 -9.27 -0.94 -9.30
N LEU A 50 -10.26 -0.03 -9.33
CA LEU A 50 -10.84 0.49 -8.09
C LEU A 50 -11.45 -0.63 -7.23
N GLU A 51 -12.11 -1.61 -7.85
CA GLU A 51 -12.73 -2.74 -7.14
C GLU A 51 -11.69 -3.60 -6.43
N SER A 52 -10.65 -4.04 -7.13
CA SER A 52 -9.55 -4.82 -6.55
C SER A 52 -8.81 -4.03 -5.45
N PHE A 53 -8.53 -2.76 -5.69
CA PHE A 53 -7.85 -1.90 -4.73
C PHE A 53 -8.66 -1.71 -3.43
N LEU A 54 -9.98 -1.53 -3.54
CA LEU A 54 -10.84 -1.41 -2.35
C LEU A 54 -10.96 -2.73 -1.58
N ALA A 55 -11.02 -3.87 -2.27
CA ALA A 55 -11.00 -5.19 -1.63
C ALA A 55 -9.68 -5.41 -0.86
N ALA A 56 -8.54 -5.16 -1.52
CA ALA A 56 -7.22 -5.26 -0.91
C ALA A 56 -7.00 -4.23 0.21
N THR A 57 -7.62 -3.04 0.14
CA THR A 57 -7.62 -2.05 1.21
C THR A 57 -8.33 -2.60 2.46
N GLN A 58 -9.51 -3.19 2.29
CA GLN A 58 -10.25 -3.81 3.40
C GLN A 58 -9.41 -4.88 4.08
N GLU A 59 -8.79 -5.76 3.29
CA GLU A 59 -7.93 -6.83 3.82
C GLU A 59 -6.67 -6.28 4.49
N SER A 60 -6.05 -5.25 3.91
CA SER A 60 -4.88 -4.59 4.48
C SER A 60 -5.19 -3.99 5.85
N VAL A 61 -6.35 -3.37 6.05
CA VAL A 61 -6.78 -2.84 7.36
C VAL A 61 -6.87 -3.94 8.41
N THR A 62 -7.42 -5.11 8.07
CA THR A 62 -7.56 -6.22 9.02
C THR A 62 -6.25 -6.98 9.25
N SER A 63 -5.36 -6.96 8.28
CA SER A 63 -4.08 -7.69 8.29
C SER A 63 -2.96 -6.90 8.94
N LEU A 64 -3.00 -5.56 8.92
CA LEU A 64 -1.90 -4.71 9.38
C LEU A 64 -1.44 -5.02 10.83
N PRO A 65 -2.33 -5.28 11.82
CA PRO A 65 -1.87 -5.66 13.16
C PRO A 65 -1.08 -6.98 13.20
N TRP A 66 -1.39 -7.92 12.29
CA TRP A 66 -0.64 -9.17 12.15
C TRP A 66 0.75 -8.92 11.57
N VAL A 67 0.84 -8.04 10.57
CA VAL A 67 2.12 -7.62 9.98
C VAL A 67 3.05 -6.98 11.01
N TYR A 68 2.53 -6.18 11.95
CA TYR A 68 3.33 -5.61 13.05
C TYR A 68 3.84 -6.70 13.99
N ARG A 69 2.96 -7.62 14.40
CA ARG A 69 3.33 -8.75 15.26
C ARG A 69 4.43 -9.61 14.65
N ASP A 70 4.35 -9.90 13.36
CA ASP A 70 5.35 -10.70 12.64
C ASP A 70 6.72 -10.01 12.55
N ARG A 71 6.78 -8.69 12.77
CA ARG A 71 8.01 -7.89 12.82
C ARG A 71 8.53 -7.66 14.25
N ASP A 72 7.92 -8.30 15.26
CA ASP A 72 8.15 -8.01 16.67
C ASP A 72 7.91 -6.51 17.01
N GLU A 73 7.03 -5.84 16.25
CA GLU A 73 6.62 -4.45 16.47
C GLU A 73 5.24 -4.39 17.13
N GLU A 74 5.02 -3.37 17.97
CA GLU A 74 3.72 -3.13 18.59
C GLU A 74 2.82 -2.32 17.64
N PHE A 75 1.64 -2.85 17.31
CA PHE A 75 0.64 -2.09 16.58
C PHE A 75 0.02 -1.03 17.50
N PRO A 76 -0.01 0.27 17.11
CA PRO A 76 -0.49 1.31 17.99
C PRO A 76 -1.99 1.16 18.29
N PRO A 77 -2.45 1.41 19.53
CA PRO A 77 -3.86 1.35 19.89
C PRO A 77 -4.70 2.41 19.16
N GLU A 78 -4.07 3.53 18.79
CA GLU A 78 -4.66 4.59 17.94
C GLU A 78 -3.79 4.73 16.68
N PRO A 79 -4.16 4.07 15.57
CA PRO A 79 -3.43 4.18 14.30
C PRO A 79 -3.44 5.61 13.77
N GLY A 80 -2.26 6.10 13.37
CA GLY A 80 -2.08 7.43 12.81
C GLY A 80 -1.92 7.41 11.28
N TRP A 81 -1.42 8.53 10.76
CA TRP A 81 -1.20 8.72 9.32
C TRP A 81 -0.25 7.70 8.70
N ARG A 82 0.75 7.22 9.45
CA ARG A 82 1.65 6.15 9.01
C ARG A 82 0.92 4.85 8.71
N GLN A 83 0.09 4.35 9.63
CA GLN A 83 -0.65 3.12 9.42
C GLN A 83 -1.63 3.26 8.25
N PHE A 84 -2.23 4.44 8.09
CA PHE A 84 -3.06 4.72 6.92
C PHE A 84 -2.27 4.64 5.61
N ALA A 85 -1.06 5.21 5.54
CA ALA A 85 -0.20 5.10 4.37
C ALA A 85 0.26 3.65 4.11
N GLU A 86 0.56 2.87 5.16
CA GLU A 86 0.90 1.44 5.04
C GLU A 86 -0.24 0.64 4.42
N VAL A 87 -1.49 0.86 4.86
CA VAL A 87 -2.68 0.22 4.28
C VAL A 87 -2.79 0.51 2.78
N LEU A 88 -2.64 1.78 2.38
CA LEU A 88 -2.78 2.16 0.97
C LEU A 88 -1.70 1.54 0.08
N VAL A 89 -0.45 1.55 0.54
CA VAL A 89 0.64 0.91 -0.20
C VAL A 89 0.43 -0.60 -0.26
N MET A 90 0.06 -1.26 0.85
CA MET A 90 -0.25 -2.69 0.85
C MET A 90 -1.36 -3.03 -0.15
N ALA A 91 -2.44 -2.26 -0.17
CA ALA A 91 -3.56 -2.47 -1.06
C ALA A 91 -3.21 -2.43 -2.55
N SER A 92 -2.08 -1.84 -2.95
CA SER A 92 -1.64 -1.84 -4.36
C SER A 92 -1.04 -3.17 -4.84
N GLY A 93 -0.56 -4.01 -3.92
CA GLY A 93 0.20 -5.22 -4.25
C GLY A 93 -0.12 -6.47 -3.42
N LEU A 94 -1.10 -6.40 -2.51
CA LEU A 94 -1.59 -7.55 -1.75
C LEU A 94 -2.44 -8.46 -2.67
N GLU A 95 -2.10 -9.75 -2.75
CA GLU A 95 -2.80 -10.79 -3.52
C GLU A 95 -4.02 -11.37 -2.78
#